data_AF-A0ABD5LPF5-F1
#
_entry.id   AF-A0ABD5LPF5-F1
#
_cell.length_a   1.000
_cell.length_b   1.000
_cell.length_c   1.000
_cell.angle_alpha   90.00
_cell.angle_beta   90.00
_cell.angle_gamma   90.00
#
_symmetry.space_group_name_H-M   'P 1'
#
loop_
_entity.id
_entity.type
_entity.pdbx_description
1 polymer ?
#
loop_
_entity_poly.entity_id
_entity_poly.type
_entity_poly.pdbx_seq_one_letter_code
_entity_poly.pdbx_strand_id
1 'polypeptide(L)'
;MSEAYKTELKDGIWSNVKQMAKDDPAIITDVAGIFDPTGAADLTSAGIRAVKGDWWGALFSAVSAVPFGDLIGKSKLLARYGPKGAKLGGAIASYFGKSAKALQESLVGMKGAKAAIAARKRALEKVREAMKKKRAKKNCAECKKVPNGRMPANGKNGNWTDAAGNKIAQPADGNGFFKFSETKTLPDGTKVDGIAYKDGFPDFDKYVVGGKQDISVVTGDAATDARTLQRELGVANPGHSDYVLNHFEDGTVGYVPRVVHDTAGGGVAHVGGASMIDSPLF
;
A
#
# COMPACT_ATOMS: atom_id res chain seq x y z
N MET A 1 -20.32 -0.91 0.09
CA MET A 1 -20.78 -0.26 1.34
C MET A 1 -22.18 0.28 1.11
N SER A 2 -23.15 -0.01 1.98
CA SER A 2 -24.52 0.49 1.82
C SER A 2 -24.61 1.99 2.14
N GLU A 3 -25.54 2.70 1.51
CA GLU A 3 -25.79 4.13 1.78
C GLU A 3 -26.17 4.37 3.24
N ALA A 4 -26.93 3.46 3.87
CA ALA A 4 -27.27 3.54 5.29
C ALA A 4 -26.02 3.60 6.21
N TYR A 5 -24.98 2.83 5.89
CA TYR A 5 -23.74 2.83 6.67
C TYR A 5 -22.92 4.12 6.45
N LYS A 6 -22.99 4.72 5.26
CA LYS A 6 -22.37 6.04 5.00
C LYS A 6 -23.08 7.16 5.75
N THR A 7 -24.41 7.11 5.85
CA THR A 7 -25.24 8.09 6.56
C THR A 7 -25.05 8.01 8.07
N GLU A 8 -25.01 6.80 8.65
CA GLU A 8 -24.78 6.60 10.09
C GLU A 8 -23.39 7.10 10.52
N LEU A 9 -22.38 6.91 9.67
CA LEU A 9 -21.04 7.49 9.86
C LEU A 9 -20.97 9.00 9.62
N LYS A 10 -21.78 9.55 8.71
CA LYS A 10 -21.89 11.00 8.46
C LYS A 10 -22.53 11.75 9.62
N ASP A 11 -23.63 11.25 10.14
CA ASP A 11 -24.48 12.05 11.02
C ASP A 11 -24.29 11.69 12.50
N GLY A 12 -23.99 10.42 12.83
CA GLY A 12 -23.90 9.94 14.21
C GLY A 12 -22.53 10.15 14.87
N ILE A 13 -21.43 9.99 14.11
CA ILE A 13 -20.08 10.11 14.66
C ILE A 13 -19.68 11.59 14.80
N TRP A 14 -20.01 12.42 13.81
CA TRP A 14 -19.56 13.82 13.76
C TRP A 14 -20.44 14.79 14.54
N SER A 15 -21.69 14.43 14.80
CA SER A 15 -22.50 15.14 15.80
C SER A 15 -21.87 15.03 17.20
N ASN A 16 -21.30 13.87 17.54
CA ASN A 16 -20.55 13.69 18.78
C ASN A 16 -19.25 14.50 18.78
N VAL A 17 -18.50 14.52 17.66
CA VAL A 17 -17.29 15.37 17.55
C VAL A 17 -17.64 16.85 17.71
N LYS A 18 -18.72 17.32 17.07
CA LYS A 18 -19.17 18.72 17.18
C LYS A 18 -19.55 19.08 18.61
N GLN A 19 -20.13 18.16 19.36
CA GLN A 19 -20.46 18.38 20.77
C GLN A 19 -19.19 18.38 21.63
N MET A 20 -18.30 17.40 21.43
CA MET A 20 -17.02 17.33 22.13
C MET A 20 -16.11 18.52 21.83
N ALA A 21 -16.16 19.06 20.61
CA ALA A 21 -15.38 20.23 20.21
C ALA A 21 -15.89 21.54 20.83
N LYS A 22 -17.16 21.59 21.27
CA LYS A 22 -17.66 22.72 22.08
C LYS A 22 -17.11 22.66 23.50
N ASP A 23 -16.94 21.45 24.03
CA ASP A 23 -16.44 21.23 25.39
C ASP A 23 -14.90 21.34 25.44
N ASP A 24 -14.21 20.80 24.43
CA ASP A 24 -12.76 20.87 24.24
C ASP A 24 -12.39 20.99 22.75
N PRO A 25 -12.05 22.21 22.26
CA PRO A 25 -11.63 22.43 20.88
C PRO A 25 -10.36 21.68 20.48
N ALA A 26 -9.53 21.19 21.42
CA ALA A 26 -8.32 20.44 21.09
C ALA A 26 -8.65 19.12 20.39
N ILE A 27 -9.85 18.56 20.59
CA ILE A 27 -10.28 17.36 19.85
C ILE A 27 -10.24 17.55 18.34
N ILE A 28 -10.39 18.78 17.86
CA ILE A 28 -10.28 19.09 16.42
C ILE A 28 -8.87 18.83 15.93
N THR A 29 -7.89 19.42 16.62
CA THR A 29 -6.47 19.29 16.30
C THR A 29 -5.96 17.88 16.56
N ASP A 30 -6.55 17.17 17.51
CA ASP A 30 -6.14 15.82 17.88
C ASP A 30 -6.77 14.74 17.00
N VAL A 31 -8.04 14.90 16.61
CA VAL A 31 -8.61 14.17 15.48
C VAL A 31 -7.75 14.47 14.26
N ALA A 32 -7.52 15.73 13.90
CA ALA A 32 -6.69 16.05 12.72
C ALA A 32 -5.26 15.47 12.82
N GLY A 33 -4.62 15.51 14.00
CA GLY A 33 -3.26 15.01 14.25
C GLY A 33 -3.14 13.48 14.30
N ILE A 34 -4.23 12.74 14.54
CA ILE A 34 -4.30 11.29 14.29
C ILE A 34 -4.05 11.00 12.81
N PHE A 35 -4.49 11.90 11.93
CA PHE A 35 -4.45 11.73 10.48
C PHE A 35 -3.41 12.64 9.79
N ASP A 36 -2.75 13.58 10.48
CA ASP A 36 -1.54 14.32 10.04
C ASP A 36 -0.58 14.61 11.23
N PRO A 37 0.28 13.65 11.61
CA PRO A 37 1.31 13.82 12.63
C PRO A 37 2.54 14.59 12.12
N THR A 38 2.58 14.92 10.83
CA THR A 38 3.69 15.68 10.23
C THR A 38 3.48 17.18 10.31
N GLY A 39 2.26 17.63 10.63
CA GLY A 39 1.91 19.04 10.72
C GLY A 39 1.96 19.77 9.36
N ALA A 40 1.95 19.01 8.26
CA ALA A 40 2.14 19.55 6.92
C ALA A 40 0.84 20.22 6.48
N ALA A 41 0.84 21.56 6.33
CA ALA A 41 -0.09 22.49 5.64
C ALA A 41 -1.61 22.18 5.55
N ASP A 42 -2.01 20.94 5.33
CA ASP A 42 -3.37 20.40 5.37
C ASP A 42 -4.03 20.47 6.76
N LEU A 43 -3.29 20.62 7.87
CA LEU A 43 -3.90 20.94 9.17
C LEU A 43 -4.63 22.29 9.16
N THR A 44 -4.15 23.27 8.39
CA THR A 44 -4.81 24.59 8.29
C THR A 44 -6.13 24.46 7.54
N SER A 45 -6.16 23.71 6.43
CA SER A 45 -7.38 23.49 5.66
C SER A 45 -8.35 22.55 6.38
N ALA A 46 -7.85 21.52 7.08
CA ALA A 46 -8.63 20.63 7.94
C ALA A 46 -9.20 21.38 9.14
N GLY A 47 -8.42 22.24 9.80
CA GLY A 47 -8.88 23.10 10.89
C GLY A 47 -9.96 24.07 10.44
N ILE A 48 -9.79 24.73 9.29
CA ILE A 48 -10.81 25.63 8.71
C ILE A 48 -12.09 24.85 8.36
N ARG A 49 -11.98 23.66 7.77
CA ARG A 49 -13.13 22.81 7.46
C ARG A 49 -13.85 22.31 8.71
N ALA A 50 -13.10 21.89 9.74
CA ALA A 50 -13.65 21.47 11.02
C ALA A 50 -14.37 22.62 11.74
N VAL A 51 -13.80 23.83 11.75
CA VAL A 51 -14.44 25.05 12.26
C VAL A 51 -15.73 25.36 11.48
N LYS A 52 -15.73 25.14 10.17
CA LYS A 52 -16.93 25.26 9.30
C LYS A 52 -17.90 24.08 9.43
N GLY A 53 -17.63 23.09 10.28
CA GLY A 53 -18.46 21.91 10.48
C GLY A 53 -18.35 20.84 9.40
N ASP A 54 -17.44 21.00 8.43
CA ASP A 54 -17.08 19.99 7.42
C ASP A 54 -16.03 19.02 7.99
N TRP A 55 -16.45 18.25 8.98
CA TRP A 55 -15.58 17.28 9.65
C TRP A 55 -15.18 16.11 8.75
N TRP A 56 -16.03 15.75 7.79
CA TRP A 56 -15.72 14.76 6.77
C TRP A 56 -14.64 15.26 5.82
N GLY A 57 -14.76 16.48 5.31
CA GLY A 57 -13.69 17.09 4.53
C GLY A 57 -12.41 17.28 5.34
N ALA A 58 -12.49 17.64 6.62
CA ALA A 58 -11.32 17.76 7.51
C ALA A 58 -10.61 16.41 7.74
N LEU A 59 -11.38 15.36 8.04
CA LEU A 59 -10.85 14.00 8.22
C LEU A 59 -10.08 13.53 6.99
N PHE A 60 -10.70 13.60 5.81
CA PHE A 60 -10.07 13.10 4.59
C PHE A 60 -9.00 14.04 4.06
N SER A 61 -9.06 15.34 4.42
CA SER A 61 -7.96 16.28 4.21
C SER A 61 -6.67 15.77 4.84
N ALA A 62 -6.74 15.24 6.07
CA ALA A 62 -5.59 14.74 6.79
C ALA A 62 -5.14 13.32 6.35
N VAL A 63 -6.06 12.37 6.13
CA VAL A 63 -5.75 10.95 5.80
C VAL A 63 -4.78 10.78 4.60
N SER A 64 -4.70 11.73 3.67
CA SER A 64 -3.76 11.65 2.53
C SER A 64 -2.27 11.79 2.90
N ALA A 65 -1.95 12.17 4.15
CA ALA A 65 -0.59 12.39 4.63
C ALA A 65 -0.02 11.22 5.45
N VAL A 66 -0.83 10.22 5.83
CA VAL A 66 -0.46 9.24 6.85
C VAL A 66 -0.68 7.80 6.39
N PRO A 67 0.25 6.88 6.71
CA PRO A 67 0.05 5.45 6.56
C PRO A 67 -1.15 4.98 7.38
N PHE A 68 -2.02 4.21 6.75
CA PHE A 68 -3.32 3.82 7.25
C PHE A 68 -3.26 2.99 8.54
N GLY A 69 -2.19 2.24 8.79
CA GLY A 69 -2.02 1.48 10.02
C GLY A 69 -1.61 2.31 11.25
N ASP A 70 -1.04 3.51 11.05
CA ASP A 70 -0.77 4.46 12.16
C ASP A 70 -2.07 5.13 12.66
N LEU A 71 -3.04 5.26 11.75
CA LEU A 71 -4.39 5.79 11.98
C LEU A 71 -5.14 5.08 13.12
N ILE A 72 -5.12 3.76 13.08
CA ILE A 72 -5.84 2.89 14.04
C ILE A 72 -5.17 2.92 15.40
N GLY A 73 -3.83 2.99 15.43
CA GLY A 73 -3.07 3.11 16.67
C GLY A 73 -3.38 4.42 17.38
N LYS A 74 -3.44 5.50 16.62
CA LYS A 74 -3.66 6.86 17.15
C LYS A 74 -5.12 7.16 17.49
N SER A 75 -6.10 6.48 16.88
CA SER A 75 -7.50 6.65 17.26
C SER A 75 -7.78 6.31 18.74
N LYS A 76 -6.92 5.51 19.38
CA LYS A 76 -6.97 5.21 20.82
C LYS A 76 -6.73 6.44 21.70
N LEU A 77 -5.99 7.45 21.22
CA LEU A 77 -5.76 8.70 21.96
C LEU A 77 -7.06 9.45 22.25
N LEU A 78 -8.10 9.24 21.44
CA LEU A 78 -9.42 9.86 21.66
C LEU A 78 -10.11 9.37 22.93
N ALA A 79 -9.67 8.26 23.53
CA ALA A 79 -10.18 7.81 24.81
C ALA A 79 -9.98 8.82 25.94
N ARG A 80 -9.02 9.76 25.82
CA ARG A 80 -8.81 10.83 26.82
C ARG A 80 -10.01 11.79 26.96
N TYR A 81 -10.88 11.88 25.95
CA TYR A 81 -12.11 12.68 26.00
C TYR A 81 -13.30 11.88 26.58
N GLY A 82 -13.01 10.88 27.41
CA GLY A 82 -14.00 10.03 28.06
C GLY A 82 -14.75 9.09 27.10
N PRO A 83 -15.94 8.61 27.51
CA PRO A 83 -16.67 7.57 26.78
C PRO A 83 -17.04 7.95 25.33
N LYS A 84 -17.36 9.22 25.07
CA LYS A 84 -17.68 9.71 23.72
C LYS A 84 -16.46 9.66 22.80
N GLY A 85 -15.28 10.01 23.32
CA GLY A 85 -14.04 9.96 22.57
C GLY A 85 -13.57 8.53 22.30
N ALA A 86 -13.74 7.62 23.26
CA ALA A 86 -13.51 6.19 23.04
C ALA A 86 -14.44 5.62 21.95
N LYS A 87 -15.73 5.98 21.95
CA LYS A 87 -16.69 5.58 20.92
C LYS A 87 -16.32 6.11 19.54
N LEU A 88 -15.87 7.36 19.46
CA LEU A 88 -15.35 7.97 18.25
C LEU A 88 -14.10 7.25 17.73
N GLY A 89 -13.12 6.99 18.61
CA GLY A 89 -11.91 6.25 18.25
C GLY A 89 -12.19 4.83 17.78
N GLY A 90 -13.15 4.14 18.42
CA GLY A 90 -13.64 2.84 18.00
C GLY A 90 -14.37 2.86 16.66
N ALA A 91 -15.15 3.91 16.38
CA ALA A 91 -15.83 4.06 15.10
C ALA A 91 -14.86 4.36 13.95
N ILE A 92 -13.85 5.21 14.19
CA ILE A 92 -12.73 5.46 13.27
C ILE A 92 -11.96 4.16 13.01
N ALA A 93 -11.59 3.43 14.06
CA ALA A 93 -10.89 2.15 13.92
C ALA A 93 -11.75 1.10 13.19
N SER A 94 -13.05 1.06 13.44
CA SER A 94 -13.98 0.17 12.73
C SER A 94 -14.14 0.55 11.26
N TYR A 95 -14.11 1.84 10.93
CA TYR A 95 -14.25 2.31 9.56
C TYR A 95 -12.98 2.08 8.74
N PHE A 96 -11.83 2.46 9.29
CA PHE A 96 -10.55 2.41 8.59
C PHE A 96 -9.77 1.12 8.82
N GLY A 97 -10.04 0.40 9.90
CA GLY A 97 -9.38 -0.87 10.25
C GLY A 97 -10.02 -2.11 9.65
N LYS A 98 -11.08 -1.97 8.84
CA LYS A 98 -11.73 -3.11 8.17
C LYS A 98 -10.92 -3.65 6.99
N SER A 99 -10.25 -2.81 6.22
CA SER A 99 -9.26 -3.20 5.18
C SER A 99 -8.68 -1.97 4.48
N ALA A 100 -7.45 -2.10 3.97
CA ALA A 100 -6.80 -1.14 3.06
C ALA A 100 -7.68 -0.76 1.86
N LYS A 101 -8.47 -1.73 1.35
CA LYS A 101 -9.42 -1.53 0.26
C LYS A 101 -10.50 -0.51 0.61
N ALA A 102 -11.19 -0.69 1.74
CA ALA A 102 -12.30 0.18 2.15
C ALA A 102 -11.85 1.64 2.31
N LEU A 103 -10.61 1.82 2.74
CA LEU A 103 -10.00 3.12 2.94
C LEU A 103 -9.60 3.81 1.63
N GLN A 104 -9.01 3.06 0.69
CA GLN A 104 -8.79 3.55 -0.66
C GLN A 104 -10.12 3.93 -1.33
N GLU A 105 -11.15 3.07 -1.27
CA GLU A 105 -12.50 3.36 -1.81
C GLU A 105 -13.11 4.63 -1.19
N SER A 106 -12.93 4.80 0.12
CA SER A 106 -13.36 6.01 0.82
C SER A 106 -12.64 7.24 0.29
N LEU A 107 -11.30 7.21 0.23
CA LEU A 107 -10.49 8.31 -0.34
C LEU A 107 -10.89 8.65 -1.78
N VAL A 108 -11.11 7.65 -2.62
CA VAL A 108 -11.61 7.83 -3.99
C VAL A 108 -12.94 8.58 -3.98
N GLY A 109 -13.89 8.16 -3.15
CA GLY A 109 -15.23 8.75 -3.08
C GLY A 109 -15.28 10.22 -2.63
N MET A 110 -14.23 10.73 -1.97
CA MET A 110 -14.22 12.11 -1.45
C MET A 110 -13.19 13.03 -2.08
N LYS A 111 -11.99 12.52 -2.33
CA LYS A 111 -10.89 13.31 -2.88
C LYS A 111 -10.54 12.91 -4.31
N GLY A 112 -11.21 11.89 -4.84
CA GLY A 112 -10.95 11.33 -6.16
C GLY A 112 -9.76 10.36 -6.18
N ALA A 113 -9.64 9.65 -7.30
CA ALA A 113 -8.63 8.62 -7.50
C ALA A 113 -7.19 9.12 -7.30
N LYS A 114 -6.88 10.34 -7.77
CA LYS A 114 -5.52 10.92 -7.67
C LYS A 114 -5.03 11.02 -6.22
N ALA A 115 -5.90 11.41 -5.30
CA ALA A 115 -5.55 11.51 -3.89
C ALA A 115 -5.39 10.14 -3.23
N ALA A 116 -6.25 9.18 -3.57
CA ALA A 116 -6.14 7.80 -3.10
C ALA A 116 -4.83 7.14 -3.57
N ILE A 117 -4.47 7.34 -4.85
CA ILE A 117 -3.20 6.89 -5.42
C ILE A 117 -2.03 7.51 -4.66
N ALA A 118 -2.01 8.83 -4.47
CA ALA A 118 -0.92 9.49 -3.75
C ALA A 118 -0.77 8.99 -2.30
N ALA A 119 -1.88 8.77 -1.59
CA ALA A 119 -1.86 8.20 -0.25
C ALA A 119 -1.30 6.77 -0.25
N ARG A 120 -1.74 5.92 -1.18
CA ARG A 120 -1.22 4.56 -1.37
C ARG A 120 0.29 4.55 -1.61
N LYS A 121 0.81 5.42 -2.48
CA LYS A 121 2.25 5.49 -2.77
C LYS A 121 3.07 5.82 -1.53
N ARG A 122 2.62 6.77 -0.71
CA ARG A 122 3.29 7.11 0.57
C ARG A 122 3.23 5.99 1.60
N ALA A 123 2.08 5.32 1.72
CA ALA A 123 1.92 4.15 2.57
C ALA A 123 2.91 3.04 2.19
N LEU A 124 2.99 2.73 0.89
CA LEU A 124 3.93 1.72 0.39
C LEU A 124 5.39 2.13 0.51
N GLU A 125 5.73 3.41 0.36
CA GLU A 125 7.08 3.90 0.62
C GLU A 125 7.51 3.61 2.07
N LYS A 126 6.64 3.81 3.05
CA LYS A 126 6.92 3.46 4.45
C LYS A 126 7.05 1.95 4.67
N VAL A 127 6.19 1.16 4.02
CA VAL A 127 6.28 -0.31 4.04
C VAL A 127 7.62 -0.78 3.44
N ARG A 128 8.06 -0.20 2.32
CA ARG A 128 9.37 -0.45 1.69
C ARG A 128 10.52 -0.09 2.60
N GLU A 129 10.51 1.10 3.18
CA GLU A 129 11.58 1.56 4.09
C GLU A 129 11.69 0.67 5.33
N ALA A 130 10.56 0.26 5.91
CA ALA A 130 10.57 -0.68 7.02
C ALA A 130 11.08 -2.07 6.59
N MET A 131 10.74 -2.57 5.40
CA MET A 131 11.31 -3.82 4.87
C MET A 131 12.82 -3.72 4.64
N LYS A 132 13.31 -2.59 4.12
CA LYS A 132 14.75 -2.33 3.94
C LYS A 132 15.49 -2.33 5.27
N LYS A 133 14.97 -1.62 6.28
CA LYS A 133 15.53 -1.62 7.65
C LYS A 133 15.52 -3.01 8.27
N LYS A 134 14.42 -3.76 8.11
CA LYS A 134 14.27 -5.14 8.59
C LYS A 134 15.32 -6.06 7.99
N ARG A 135 15.52 -5.97 6.67
CA ARG A 135 16.51 -6.79 5.95
C ARG A 135 17.93 -6.48 6.38
N ALA A 136 18.25 -5.19 6.55
CA ALA A 136 19.52 -4.73 7.09
C ALA A 136 19.72 -5.06 8.59
N LYS A 137 18.81 -5.81 9.22
CA LYS A 137 18.83 -6.18 10.65
C LYS A 137 19.01 -4.98 11.59
N LYS A 138 18.54 -3.80 11.17
CA LYS A 138 18.56 -2.61 12.02
C LYS A 138 17.51 -2.77 13.12
N ASN A 139 17.77 -2.22 14.30
CA ASN A 139 16.74 -2.18 15.35
C ASN A 139 15.63 -1.22 14.89
N CYS A 140 14.44 -1.75 14.66
CA CYS A 140 13.29 -0.98 14.19
C CYS A 140 11.98 -1.60 14.71
N ALA A 141 11.22 -0.81 15.49
CA ALA A 141 9.91 -1.22 15.99
C ALA A 141 8.90 -1.49 14.85
N GLU A 142 8.97 -0.68 13.80
CA GLU A 142 8.13 -0.77 12.59
C GLU A 142 8.38 -2.06 11.79
N CYS A 143 9.56 -2.67 11.89
CA CYS A 143 9.89 -3.88 11.14
C CYS A 143 9.08 -5.11 11.57
N LYS A 144 8.47 -5.08 12.76
CA LYS A 144 7.52 -6.11 13.21
C LYS A 144 6.18 -6.03 12.46
N LYS A 145 5.90 -4.90 11.80
CA LYS A 145 4.65 -4.61 11.10
C LYS A 145 4.73 -4.83 9.58
N VAL A 146 5.87 -5.30 9.06
CA VAL A 146 6.02 -5.61 7.62
C VAL A 146 6.30 -7.09 7.41
N PRO A 147 5.89 -7.66 6.25
CA PRO A 147 6.23 -9.05 5.93
C PRO A 147 7.74 -9.26 5.92
N ASN A 148 8.17 -10.53 5.99
CA ASN A 148 9.54 -10.86 5.66
C ASN A 148 9.72 -10.67 4.15
N GLY A 149 10.77 -9.95 3.75
CA GLY A 149 11.13 -9.86 2.34
C GLY A 149 11.33 -11.27 1.78
N ARG A 150 10.69 -11.58 0.65
CA ARG A 150 10.80 -12.89 0.00
C ARG A 150 11.71 -12.74 -1.21
N MET A 151 12.98 -13.08 -1.03
CA MET A 151 13.97 -13.13 -2.11
C MET A 151 14.29 -14.60 -2.44
N PRO A 152 14.62 -14.93 -3.69
CA PRO A 152 14.96 -16.29 -4.08
C PRO A 152 16.25 -16.74 -3.38
N ALA A 153 16.29 -18.00 -2.96
CA ALA A 153 17.52 -18.63 -2.49
C ALA A 153 18.28 -19.24 -3.67
N ASN A 154 19.60 -19.37 -3.54
CA ASN A 154 20.40 -20.16 -4.47
C ASN A 154 19.92 -21.60 -4.51
N GLY A 155 19.79 -22.19 -5.71
CA GLY A 155 19.38 -23.58 -5.86
C GLY A 155 18.96 -23.93 -7.28
N LYS A 156 18.02 -24.88 -7.39
CA LYS A 156 17.58 -25.47 -8.67
C LYS A 156 17.00 -24.47 -9.68
N ASN A 157 16.44 -23.36 -9.20
CA ASN A 157 15.79 -22.36 -10.06
C ASN A 157 16.73 -21.22 -10.47
N GLY A 158 17.94 -21.16 -9.90
CA GLY A 158 18.88 -20.07 -10.17
C GLY A 158 19.80 -19.75 -9.00
N ASN A 159 20.70 -18.80 -9.24
CA ASN A 159 21.66 -18.32 -8.24
C ASN A 159 21.84 -16.80 -8.34
N TRP A 160 22.14 -16.17 -7.21
CA TRP A 160 22.65 -14.81 -7.16
C TRP A 160 24.05 -14.75 -7.77
N THR A 161 24.30 -13.74 -8.60
CA THR A 161 25.60 -13.54 -9.21
C THR A 161 26.13 -12.12 -9.03
N ASP A 162 27.46 -11.99 -8.99
CA ASP A 162 28.14 -10.70 -9.13
C ASP A 162 28.12 -10.19 -10.58
N ALA A 163 28.73 -9.04 -10.83
CA ALA A 163 28.82 -8.45 -12.18
C ALA A 163 29.64 -9.29 -13.17
N ALA A 164 30.52 -10.16 -12.69
CA ALA A 164 31.29 -11.09 -13.50
C ALA A 164 30.55 -12.42 -13.75
N GLY A 165 29.36 -12.60 -13.15
CA GLY A 165 28.55 -13.81 -13.28
C GLY A 165 28.91 -14.92 -12.28
N ASN A 166 29.80 -14.67 -11.32
CA ASN A 166 30.15 -15.65 -10.30
C ASN A 166 29.03 -15.76 -9.26
N LYS A 167 28.78 -16.98 -8.79
CA LYS A 167 27.80 -17.25 -7.74
C LYS A 167 28.20 -16.54 -6.44
N ILE A 168 27.25 -15.82 -5.85
CA ILE A 168 27.39 -15.16 -4.55
C ILE A 168 26.30 -15.62 -3.57
N ALA A 169 26.46 -15.32 -2.29
CA ALA A 169 25.38 -15.46 -1.32
C ALA A 169 24.22 -14.49 -1.65
N GLN A 170 23.01 -14.80 -1.16
CA GLN A 170 21.88 -13.87 -1.27
C GLN A 170 22.26 -12.51 -0.67
N PRO A 171 22.18 -11.40 -1.43
CA PRO A 171 22.59 -10.08 -0.96
C PRO A 171 21.79 -9.62 0.26
N ALA A 172 22.48 -9.22 1.32
CA ALA A 172 21.85 -8.80 2.57
C ALA A 172 21.11 -7.46 2.46
N ASP A 173 21.52 -6.59 1.54
CA ASP A 173 20.84 -5.32 1.26
C ASP A 173 19.63 -5.49 0.32
N GLY A 174 19.55 -6.63 -0.37
CA GLY A 174 18.51 -6.94 -1.33
C GLY A 174 18.80 -6.48 -2.76
N ASN A 175 20.01 -5.99 -3.04
CA ASN A 175 20.40 -5.54 -4.38
C ASN A 175 21.30 -6.58 -5.05
N GLY A 176 21.01 -6.94 -6.28
CA GLY A 176 21.85 -7.87 -7.04
C GLY A 176 21.15 -8.45 -8.25
N PHE A 177 21.80 -9.40 -8.92
CA PHE A 177 21.22 -10.11 -10.05
C PHE A 177 20.96 -11.56 -9.69
N PHE A 178 19.72 -12.02 -9.88
CA PHE A 178 19.37 -13.43 -9.73
C PHE A 178 19.32 -14.07 -11.11
N LYS A 179 20.34 -14.87 -11.43
CA LYS A 179 20.47 -15.60 -12.69
C LYS A 179 19.67 -16.90 -12.62
N PHE A 180 18.81 -17.14 -13.61
CA PHE A 180 18.08 -18.40 -13.75
C PHE A 180 19.03 -19.55 -14.06
N SER A 181 18.65 -20.77 -13.66
CA SER A 181 19.37 -21.98 -14.08
C SER A 181 19.25 -22.24 -15.58
N GLU A 182 18.15 -21.79 -16.19
CA GLU A 182 17.88 -21.89 -17.62
C GLU A 182 17.37 -20.55 -18.16
N THR A 183 17.87 -20.14 -19.31
CA THR A 183 17.36 -18.97 -20.04
C THR A 183 15.86 -19.11 -20.28
N LYS A 184 15.11 -18.07 -19.93
CA LYS A 184 13.68 -18.00 -20.15
C LYS A 184 13.38 -17.28 -21.45
N THR A 185 12.48 -17.83 -22.26
CA THR A 185 11.96 -17.15 -23.45
C THR A 185 10.62 -16.52 -23.10
N LEU A 186 10.52 -15.20 -23.26
CA LEU A 186 9.28 -14.44 -23.06
C LEU A 186 8.32 -14.66 -24.25
N PRO A 187 7.04 -14.32 -24.11
CA PRO A 187 6.06 -14.51 -25.19
C PRO A 187 6.37 -13.72 -26.47
N ASP A 188 7.14 -12.62 -26.37
CA ASP A 188 7.62 -11.84 -27.51
C ASP A 188 8.91 -12.40 -28.14
N GLY A 189 9.41 -13.53 -27.65
CA GLY A 189 10.66 -14.16 -28.10
C GLY A 189 11.93 -13.66 -27.39
N THR A 190 11.83 -12.64 -26.53
CA THR A 190 12.97 -12.12 -25.77
C THR A 190 13.55 -13.19 -24.86
N LYS A 191 14.88 -13.34 -24.87
CA LYS A 191 15.60 -14.24 -23.97
C LYS A 191 16.04 -13.52 -22.70
N VAL A 192 15.75 -14.10 -21.55
CA VAL A 192 16.04 -13.53 -20.23
C VAL A 192 16.78 -14.56 -19.38
N ASP A 193 18.01 -14.23 -19.02
CA ASP A 193 18.87 -15.10 -18.20
C ASP A 193 18.72 -14.87 -16.70
N GLY A 194 17.98 -13.84 -16.29
CA GLY A 194 17.79 -13.52 -14.87
C GLY A 194 17.07 -12.20 -14.66
N ILE A 195 16.85 -11.88 -13.38
CA ILE A 195 16.13 -10.69 -12.95
C ILE A 195 17.01 -9.91 -11.97
N ALA A 196 17.13 -8.60 -12.21
CA ALA A 196 17.75 -7.70 -11.25
C ALA A 196 16.82 -7.50 -10.05
N TYR A 197 17.39 -7.34 -8.87
CA TYR A 197 16.67 -7.01 -7.65
C TYR A 197 17.15 -5.66 -7.11
N LYS A 198 16.19 -4.86 -6.64
CA LYS A 198 16.39 -3.56 -6.00
C LYS A 198 15.66 -3.54 -4.66
N ASP A 199 16.38 -3.27 -3.58
CA ASP A 199 15.86 -3.29 -2.21
C ASP A 199 15.05 -4.57 -1.89
N GLY A 200 15.43 -5.70 -2.51
CA GLY A 200 14.83 -7.02 -2.39
C GLY A 200 13.50 -7.24 -3.13
N PHE A 201 13.18 -6.38 -4.10
CA PHE A 201 12.10 -6.57 -5.07
C PHE A 201 12.68 -6.88 -6.46
N PRO A 202 12.06 -7.80 -7.23
CA PRO A 202 12.45 -8.00 -8.62
C PRO A 202 12.12 -6.76 -9.45
N ASP A 203 13.08 -6.33 -10.28
CA ASP A 203 12.90 -5.26 -11.24
C ASP A 203 12.32 -5.84 -12.54
N PHE A 204 10.99 -5.75 -12.65
CA PHE A 204 10.27 -6.14 -13.85
C PHE A 204 10.04 -5.00 -14.85
N ASP A 205 10.55 -3.79 -14.61
CA ASP A 205 10.18 -2.59 -15.39
C ASP A 205 10.41 -2.79 -16.91
N LYS A 206 11.43 -3.58 -17.29
CA LYS A 206 11.73 -3.91 -18.70
C LYS A 206 10.76 -4.87 -19.37
N TYR A 207 9.95 -5.59 -18.59
CA TYR A 207 9.10 -6.68 -19.06
C TYR A 207 7.60 -6.39 -18.88
N VAL A 208 7.25 -5.18 -18.43
CA VAL A 208 5.85 -4.78 -18.23
C VAL A 208 5.20 -4.44 -19.56
N VAL A 209 4.19 -5.22 -19.95
CA VAL A 209 3.43 -4.94 -21.18
C VAL A 209 2.47 -3.78 -20.94
N GLY A 210 2.53 -2.76 -21.81
CA GLY A 210 1.69 -1.57 -21.70
C GLY A 210 2.08 -0.63 -20.54
N GLY A 211 3.23 -0.87 -19.91
CA GLY A 211 3.74 -0.08 -18.80
C GLY A 211 2.99 -0.27 -17.48
N LYS A 212 3.52 0.38 -16.43
CA LYS A 212 2.92 0.39 -15.09
C LYS A 212 1.75 1.37 -15.03
N GLN A 213 0.68 0.97 -14.37
CA GLN A 213 -0.58 1.70 -14.33
C GLN A 213 -1.01 2.01 -12.90
N ASP A 214 -1.59 3.19 -12.71
CA ASP A 214 -2.20 3.60 -11.45
C ASP A 214 -3.72 3.37 -11.51
N ILE A 215 -4.20 2.40 -10.74
CA ILE A 215 -5.64 2.18 -10.54
C ILE A 215 -6.13 2.85 -9.26
N SER A 216 -7.43 3.16 -9.19
CA SER A 216 -8.03 3.89 -8.07
C SER A 216 -7.89 3.15 -6.73
N VAL A 217 -8.02 1.82 -6.76
CA VAL A 217 -7.94 0.93 -5.59
C VAL A 217 -7.11 -0.29 -5.95
N VAL A 218 -6.07 -0.58 -5.18
CA VAL A 218 -5.28 -1.83 -5.26
C VAL A 218 -5.62 -2.69 -4.06
N THR A 219 -6.09 -3.90 -4.30
CA THR A 219 -6.44 -4.86 -3.24
C THR A 219 -5.32 -5.85 -2.95
N GLY A 220 -4.32 -5.95 -3.82
CA GLY A 220 -3.26 -6.95 -3.72
C GLY A 220 -3.68 -8.33 -4.26
N ASP A 221 -4.85 -8.42 -4.91
CA ASP A 221 -5.36 -9.62 -5.57
C ASP A 221 -5.32 -9.40 -7.09
N ALA A 222 -4.53 -10.22 -7.80
CA ALA A 222 -4.23 -10.01 -9.21
C ALA A 222 -5.49 -10.06 -10.09
N ALA A 223 -6.47 -10.92 -9.76
CA ALA A 223 -7.69 -11.05 -10.53
C ALA A 223 -8.64 -9.85 -10.33
N THR A 224 -8.81 -9.41 -9.08
CA THR A 224 -9.63 -8.24 -8.73
C THR A 224 -9.05 -6.96 -9.30
N ASP A 225 -7.74 -6.77 -9.14
CA ASP A 225 -7.07 -5.56 -9.63
C ASP A 225 -6.99 -5.55 -11.16
N ALA A 226 -6.93 -6.70 -11.83
CA ALA A 226 -7.01 -6.78 -13.29
C ALA A 226 -8.40 -6.34 -13.81
N ARG A 227 -9.48 -6.76 -13.14
CA ARG A 227 -10.84 -6.28 -13.47
C ARG A 227 -10.98 -4.77 -13.27
N THR A 228 -10.34 -4.23 -12.24
CA THR A 228 -10.30 -2.78 -11.99
C THR A 228 -9.50 -2.05 -13.06
N LEU A 229 -8.32 -2.55 -13.41
CA LEU A 229 -7.49 -2.00 -14.47
C LEU A 229 -8.22 -1.94 -15.82
N GLN A 230 -8.88 -3.04 -16.21
CA GLN A 230 -9.71 -3.07 -17.42
C GLN A 230 -10.86 -2.06 -17.36
N ARG A 231 -11.57 -2.00 -16.22
CA ARG A 231 -12.74 -1.12 -16.06
C ARG A 231 -12.37 0.35 -16.11
N GLU A 232 -11.25 0.74 -15.50
CA GLU A 232 -10.86 2.15 -15.33
C GLU A 232 -10.04 2.67 -16.50
N LEU A 233 -9.14 1.85 -17.06
CA LEU A 233 -8.16 2.28 -18.06
C LEU A 233 -8.28 1.53 -19.39
N GLY A 234 -9.19 0.56 -19.51
CA GLY A 234 -9.36 -0.22 -20.74
C GLY A 234 -8.21 -1.18 -21.05
N VAL A 235 -7.28 -1.38 -20.11
CA VAL A 235 -6.09 -2.23 -20.29
C VAL A 235 -6.46 -3.69 -19.99
N ALA A 236 -6.52 -4.48 -21.05
CA ALA A 236 -6.85 -5.91 -20.99
C ALA A 236 -5.62 -6.77 -20.69
N ASN A 237 -5.88 -7.98 -20.20
CA ASN A 237 -4.82 -8.98 -20.10
C ASN A 237 -4.35 -9.35 -21.52
N PRO A 238 -3.06 -9.21 -21.85
CA PRO A 238 -2.54 -9.54 -23.18
C PRO A 238 -2.53 -11.05 -23.50
N GLY A 239 -2.77 -11.90 -22.51
CA GLY A 239 -2.90 -13.35 -22.65
C GLY A 239 -2.83 -14.05 -21.29
N HIS A 240 -3.93 -14.64 -20.82
CA HIS A 240 -4.00 -15.20 -19.46
C HIS A 240 -3.01 -16.35 -19.19
N SER A 241 -2.65 -17.11 -20.22
CA SER A 241 -1.67 -18.19 -20.21
C SER A 241 -0.25 -17.69 -19.99
N ASP A 242 0.05 -16.49 -20.48
CA ASP A 242 1.42 -16.00 -20.64
C ASP A 242 1.73 -14.85 -19.70
N TYR A 243 0.70 -14.14 -19.24
CA TYR A 243 0.83 -12.93 -18.45
C TYR A 243 -0.02 -12.96 -17.17
N VAL A 244 0.51 -12.31 -16.15
CA VAL A 244 -0.13 -12.13 -14.84
C VAL A 244 0.01 -10.68 -14.42
N LEU A 245 -0.99 -10.18 -13.71
CA LEU A 245 -0.91 -8.84 -13.13
C LEU A 245 0.01 -8.87 -11.91
N ASN A 246 1.11 -8.12 -11.99
CA ASN A 246 2.03 -7.89 -10.88
C ASN A 246 1.64 -6.61 -10.14
N HIS A 247 1.80 -6.64 -8.82
CA HIS A 247 1.74 -5.46 -7.96
C HIS A 247 3.15 -4.98 -7.69
N PHE A 248 3.46 -3.76 -8.14
CA PHE A 248 4.75 -3.15 -7.91
C PHE A 248 4.81 -2.53 -6.52
N GLU A 249 6.03 -2.43 -6.00
CA GLU A 249 6.28 -1.94 -4.65
C GLU A 249 6.01 -0.42 -4.53
N ASP A 250 5.91 0.30 -5.65
CA ASP A 250 5.45 1.69 -5.73
C ASP A 250 3.92 1.85 -5.75
N GLY A 251 3.16 0.75 -5.70
CA GLY A 251 1.70 0.76 -5.68
C GLY A 251 1.03 0.85 -7.04
N THR A 252 1.80 0.75 -8.11
CA THR A 252 1.27 0.54 -9.46
C THR A 252 1.00 -0.95 -9.72
N VAL A 253 0.27 -1.24 -10.80
CA VAL A 253 0.04 -2.59 -11.31
C VAL A 253 0.46 -2.68 -12.77
N GLY A 254 0.80 -3.87 -13.25
CA GLY A 254 1.14 -4.08 -14.65
C GLY A 254 1.29 -5.55 -15.01
N TYR A 255 1.07 -5.88 -16.28
CA TYR A 255 1.17 -7.25 -16.76
C TYR A 255 2.63 -7.63 -17.00
N VAL A 256 3.06 -8.72 -16.39
CA VAL A 256 4.40 -9.30 -16.55
C VAL A 256 4.30 -10.75 -17.04
N PRO A 257 5.28 -11.24 -17.82
CA PRO A 257 5.30 -12.63 -18.25
C PRO A 257 5.37 -13.60 -17.06
N ARG A 258 4.48 -14.59 -17.03
CA ARG A 258 4.44 -15.63 -15.99
C ARG A 258 5.73 -16.41 -15.89
N VAL A 259 6.42 -16.62 -17.00
CA VAL A 259 7.67 -17.40 -17.05
C VAL A 259 8.80 -16.82 -16.18
N VAL A 260 8.79 -15.49 -15.94
CA VAL A 260 9.76 -14.85 -15.03
C VAL A 260 9.15 -14.50 -13.66
N HIS A 261 7.83 -14.45 -13.54
CA HIS A 261 7.11 -14.08 -12.31
C HIS A 261 6.74 -15.30 -11.44
N ASP A 262 6.13 -16.33 -12.03
CA ASP A 262 5.54 -17.44 -11.28
C ASP A 262 6.60 -18.42 -10.80
N THR A 263 6.81 -18.51 -9.49
CA THR A 263 7.84 -19.40 -8.90
C THR A 263 7.61 -20.88 -9.22
N ALA A 264 6.36 -21.28 -9.47
CA ALA A 264 6.01 -22.65 -9.89
C ALA A 264 6.55 -22.97 -11.30
N GLY A 265 6.64 -21.98 -12.18
CA GLY A 265 7.24 -22.09 -13.52
C GLY A 265 8.74 -21.80 -13.56
N GLY A 266 9.39 -21.69 -12.40
CA GLY A 266 10.81 -21.31 -12.29
C GLY A 266 11.07 -19.81 -12.40
N GLY A 267 10.01 -18.98 -12.28
CA GLY A 267 10.14 -17.54 -12.07
C GLY A 267 10.70 -17.19 -10.69
N VAL A 268 10.84 -15.90 -10.43
CA VAL A 268 11.52 -15.40 -9.23
C VAL A 268 10.59 -15.20 -8.03
N ALA A 269 11.10 -15.44 -6.83
CA ALA A 269 10.31 -15.24 -5.61
C ALA A 269 10.27 -13.75 -5.23
N HIS A 270 9.10 -13.26 -4.83
CA HIS A 270 8.92 -11.89 -4.37
C HIS A 270 7.83 -11.80 -3.30
N VAL A 271 7.76 -10.66 -2.61
CA VAL A 271 6.66 -10.34 -1.70
C VAL A 271 5.40 -10.13 -2.54
N GLY A 272 4.30 -10.79 -2.18
CA GLY A 272 3.02 -10.64 -2.88
C GLY A 272 2.36 -9.29 -2.59
N GLY A 273 1.56 -8.79 -3.53
CA GLY A 273 0.85 -7.51 -3.39
C GLY A 273 0.03 -7.41 -2.10
N ALA A 274 -0.78 -8.42 -1.80
CA ALA A 274 -1.55 -8.48 -0.56
C ALA A 274 -0.68 -8.33 0.70
N SER A 275 0.51 -8.93 0.75
CA SER A 275 1.40 -8.80 1.91
C SER A 275 1.91 -7.38 2.15
N MET A 276 1.99 -6.56 1.10
CA MET A 276 2.35 -5.14 1.22
C MET A 276 1.13 -4.29 1.61
N ILE A 277 -0.02 -4.54 1.00
CA ILE A 277 -1.26 -3.79 1.21
C ILE A 277 -1.88 -4.07 2.59
N ASP A 278 -1.74 -5.30 3.10
CA ASP A 278 -2.28 -5.71 4.41
C ASP A 278 -1.31 -5.46 5.56
N SER A 279 -0.14 -4.86 5.29
CA SER A 279 0.81 -4.49 6.34
C SER A 279 0.19 -3.45 7.29
N PRO A 280 0.37 -3.58 8.62
CA PRO A 280 0.01 -2.50 9.56
C PRO A 280 0.80 -1.19 9.42
N LEU A 281 1.68 -1.05 8.42
CA LEU A 281 2.28 0.22 8.01
C LEU A 281 1.73 0.76 6.69
N PHE A 282 0.97 -0.05 5.96
CA PHE A 282 0.16 0.45 4.87
C PHE A 282 -0.90 1.36 5.46
#